data_AF-A0A7C5Z5V5-F1
#
_entry.id   AF-A0A7C5Z5V5-F1
#
_cell.length_a   1.000
_cell.length_b   1.000
_cell.length_c   1.000
_cell.angle_alpha   90.00
_cell.angle_beta   90.00
_cell.angle_gamma   90.00
#
_symmetry.space_group_name_H-M   'P 1'
#
loop_
_entity.id
_entity.type
_entity.pdbx_description
1 polymer ?
#
loop_
_entity_poly.entity_id
_entity_poly.type
_entity_poly.pdbx_seq_one_letter_code
_entity_poly.pdbx_strand_id
1 'polypeptide(L)'
;MDVNEALRAICTTGEGYCWYCDRKLPDEEEAIRTGWDVRRIEGERVASVILVCPSCGRLKSQIGEEALLRDLALKTARLTC
;
A
#
# COMPACT_ATOMS: atom_id res chain seq x y z
N MET A 1 -2.71 13.74 8.54
CA MET A 1 -3.77 12.71 8.47
C MET A 1 -3.41 11.65 9.49
N ASP A 2 -4.35 11.25 10.33
CA ASP A 2 -4.12 10.13 11.26
C ASP A 2 -4.23 8.81 10.47
N VAL A 3 -3.12 8.05 10.44
CA VAL A 3 -3.03 6.80 9.68
C VAL A 3 -3.93 5.73 10.28
N ASN A 4 -4.01 5.66 11.61
CA ASN A 4 -4.82 4.64 12.28
C ASN A 4 -6.30 4.92 12.04
N GLU A 5 -6.76 6.16 12.21
CA GLU A 5 -8.16 6.53 11.93
C GLU A 5 -8.54 6.22 10.48
N ALA A 6 -7.65 6.50 9.52
CA ALA A 6 -7.86 6.19 8.12
C ALA A 6 -7.92 4.66 7.86
N LEU A 7 -7.03 3.87 8.48
CA LEU A 7 -7.07 2.41 8.39
C LEU A 7 -8.38 1.87 8.95
N ARG A 8 -8.82 2.35 10.11
CA ARG A 8 -10.12 1.96 10.70
C ARG A 8 -11.25 2.17 9.72
N ALA A 9 -11.37 3.38 9.18
CA ALA A 9 -12.41 3.72 8.22
C ALA A 9 -12.38 2.81 6.98
N ILE A 10 -11.20 2.54 6.43
CA ILE A 10 -11.05 1.67 5.25
C ILE A 10 -11.41 0.22 5.58
N CYS A 11 -10.95 -0.31 6.72
CA CYS A 11 -11.22 -1.69 7.13
C CYS A 11 -12.72 -1.96 7.29
N THR A 12 -13.54 -0.96 7.66
CA THR A 12 -15.00 -1.13 7.72
C THR A 12 -15.65 -1.50 6.37
N THR A 13 -14.97 -1.21 5.26
CA THR A 13 -15.47 -1.55 3.91
C THR A 13 -15.25 -3.02 3.55
N GLY A 14 -14.36 -3.73 4.28
CA GLY A 14 -13.93 -5.09 3.94
C GLY A 14 -13.08 -5.18 2.65
N GLU A 15 -12.76 -4.04 2.04
CA GLU A 15 -12.05 -3.91 0.78
C GLU A 15 -10.76 -3.09 0.96
N GLY A 16 -9.74 -3.41 0.19
CA GLY A 16 -8.46 -2.71 0.25
C GLY A 16 -7.31 -3.60 -0.16
N TYR A 17 -6.42 -3.07 -1.00
CA TYR A 17 -5.24 -3.77 -1.49
C TYR A 17 -4.05 -2.82 -1.48
N CYS A 18 -2.87 -3.38 -1.19
CA CYS A 18 -1.62 -2.64 -1.28
C CYS A 18 -1.42 -2.12 -2.71
N TRP A 19 -1.23 -0.82 -2.85
CA TRP A 19 -1.04 -0.15 -4.14
C TRP A 19 0.08 -0.75 -5.01
N TYR A 20 1.09 -1.35 -4.39
CA TYR A 20 2.28 -1.84 -5.08
C TYR A 20 2.27 -3.33 -5.40
N CYS A 21 1.59 -4.15 -4.60
CA CYS A 21 1.71 -5.61 -4.73
C CYS A 21 0.39 -6.36 -4.66
N ASP A 22 -0.73 -5.63 -4.64
CA ASP A 22 -2.09 -6.17 -4.57
C ASP A 22 -2.32 -7.12 -3.39
N ARG A 23 -1.45 -7.08 -2.36
CA ARG A 23 -1.70 -7.80 -1.10
C ARG A 23 -3.00 -7.24 -0.50
N LYS A 24 -3.94 -8.12 -0.18
CA LYS A 24 -5.19 -7.74 0.49
C LYS A 24 -4.90 -7.13 1.87
N LEU A 25 -5.60 -6.04 2.19
CA LEU A 25 -5.62 -5.44 3.52
C LEU A 25 -6.22 -6.45 4.52
N PRO A 26 -5.53 -6.76 5.63
CA PRO A 26 -6.08 -7.63 6.67
C PRO A 26 -7.13 -6.86 7.50
N ASP A 27 -7.64 -7.48 8.56
CA ASP A 27 -8.51 -6.78 9.50
C ASP A 27 -7.80 -5.61 10.19
N GLU A 28 -8.58 -4.73 10.83
CA GLU A 28 -8.08 -3.51 11.48
C GLU A 28 -6.94 -3.80 12.47
N GLU A 29 -7.13 -4.80 13.33
CA GLU A 29 -6.18 -5.12 14.39
C GLU A 29 -4.85 -5.59 13.81
N GLU A 30 -4.89 -6.48 12.84
CA GLU A 30 -3.70 -6.95 12.14
C GLU A 30 -3.06 -5.83 11.29
N ALA A 31 -3.85 -4.99 10.62
CA ALA A 31 -3.35 -3.89 9.81
C ALA A 31 -2.54 -2.89 10.65
N ILE A 32 -3.08 -2.49 11.81
CA ILE A 32 -2.40 -1.60 12.77
C ILE A 32 -1.16 -2.30 13.34
N ARG A 33 -1.31 -3.53 13.82
CA ARG A 33 -0.21 -4.29 14.46
C ARG A 33 0.97 -4.53 13.52
N THR A 34 0.70 -4.82 12.25
CA THR A 34 1.75 -5.11 11.26
C THR A 34 2.32 -3.85 10.59
N GLY A 35 1.72 -2.68 10.84
CA GLY A 35 2.22 -1.39 10.34
C GLY A 35 1.89 -1.15 8.88
N TRP A 36 0.64 -1.41 8.48
CA TRP A 36 0.11 -0.86 7.24
C TRP A 36 0.10 0.67 7.29
N ASP A 37 0.25 1.29 6.12
CA ASP A 37 0.35 2.74 6.00
C ASP A 37 -0.71 3.26 5.02
N VAL A 38 -1.18 4.49 5.27
CA VAL A 38 -2.15 5.19 4.43
C VAL A 38 -1.54 6.50 3.98
N ARG A 39 -1.41 6.67 2.67
CA ARG A 39 -0.78 7.87 2.09
C ARG A 39 -1.76 8.59 1.21
N ARG A 40 -1.63 9.91 1.15
CA ARG A 40 -2.28 10.71 0.11
C ARG A 40 -1.34 10.85 -1.07
N ILE A 41 -1.88 10.70 -2.27
CA ILE A 41 -1.20 11.08 -3.50
C ILE A 41 -1.58 12.54 -3.79
N GLU A 42 -0.57 13.41 -3.82
CA GLU A 42 -0.72 14.80 -4.24
C GLU A 42 -0.73 14.88 -5.78
N GLY A 43 -1.57 15.75 -6.35
CA GLY A 43 -1.62 15.99 -7.80
C GLY A 43 -2.86 15.45 -8.52
N GLU A 44 -3.67 14.61 -7.87
CA GLU A 44 -4.96 14.17 -8.42
C GLU A 44 -6.10 15.13 -8.06
N ARG A 45 -7.03 15.37 -9.00
CA ARG A 45 -8.20 16.26 -8.79
C ARG A 45 -9.09 15.81 -7.62
N VAL A 46 -9.03 14.52 -7.28
CA VAL A 46 -9.64 13.94 -6.08
C VAL A 46 -8.49 13.46 -5.21
N ALA A 47 -8.36 14.01 -3.99
CA ALA A 47 -7.35 13.57 -3.03
C ALA A 47 -7.50 12.05 -2.81
N SER A 48 -6.63 11.28 -3.46
CA SER A 48 -6.70 9.83 -3.45
C SER A 48 -5.82 9.31 -2.32
N VAL A 49 -6.40 8.47 -1.47
CA VAL A 49 -5.66 7.73 -0.45
C VAL A 49 -5.25 6.37 -1.01
N ILE A 50 -4.03 5.95 -0.72
CA ILE A 50 -3.50 4.63 -1.08
C ILE A 50 -3.09 3.87 0.17
N LEU A 51 -3.20 2.54 0.09
CA LEU A 51 -2.74 1.60 1.11
C LEU A 51 -1.35 1.08 0.73
N VAL A 52 -0.47 0.99 1.71
CA VAL A 52 0.88 0.43 1.53
C VAL A 52 1.13 -0.63 2.61
N CYS A 53 1.38 -1.87 2.18
CA CYS A 53 1.72 -2.93 3.11
C CYS A 53 3.14 -2.72 3.69
N PRO A 54 3.43 -3.24 4.89
CA PRO A 54 4.71 -2.98 5.58
C PRO A 54 5.94 -3.44 4.78
N SER A 55 5.80 -4.50 3.97
CA SER A 55 6.88 -4.99 3.10
C SER A 55 7.23 -3.99 2.00
N CYS A 56 6.22 -3.48 1.28
CA CYS A 56 6.42 -2.47 0.23
C CYS A 56 6.85 -1.12 0.81
N GLY A 57 6.30 -0.72 1.97
CA GLY A 57 6.72 0.50 2.66
C GLY A 57 8.19 0.48 3.04
N ARG A 58 8.66 -0.65 3.61
CA ARG A 58 10.07 -0.85 3.93
C ARG A 58 10.94 -0.83 2.67
N LEU A 59 10.57 -1.55 1.63
CA LEU A 59 11.35 -1.61 0.40
C LEU A 59 11.45 -0.22 -0.26
N LYS A 60 10.33 0.50 -0.39
CA LYS A 60 10.30 1.88 -0.88
C LYS A 60 11.26 2.80 -0.12
N SER A 61 11.33 2.67 1.21
CA SER A 61 12.23 3.47 2.04
C SER A 61 13.72 3.16 1.83
N GLN A 62 14.04 1.94 1.40
CA GLN A 62 15.42 1.48 1.22
C GLN A 62 15.96 1.79 -0.18
N ILE A 63 15.16 1.55 -1.22
CA ILE A 63 15.61 1.64 -2.63
C ILE A 63 14.97 2.80 -3.41
N GLY A 64 14.02 3.51 -2.81
CA GLY A 64 13.23 4.53 -3.49
C GLY A 64 12.06 3.93 -4.30
N GLU A 65 11.16 4.80 -4.71
CA GLU A 65 9.92 4.39 -5.40
C GLU A 65 10.15 3.91 -6.83
N GLU A 66 11.01 4.58 -7.58
CA GLU A 66 11.30 4.19 -8.97
C GLU A 66 11.92 2.78 -9.05
N ALA A 67 12.86 2.47 -8.16
CA ALA A 67 13.47 1.14 -8.11
C ALA A 67 12.44 0.07 -7.69
N LEU A 68 11.58 0.37 -6.72
CA LEU A 68 10.49 -0.52 -6.32
C LEU A 68 9.56 -0.84 -7.51
N LEU A 69 9.16 0.17 -8.28
CA LEU A 69 8.30 -0.01 -9.44
C LEU A 69 8.98 -0.85 -10.53
N ARG A 70 10.28 -0.63 -10.78
CA ARG A 70 11.07 -1.46 -11.71
C ARG A 70 11.11 -2.92 -11.26
N ASP A 71 11.39 -3.17 -9.98
CA ASP A 71 11.43 -4.53 -9.42
C ASP A 71 10.08 -5.26 -9.55
N LEU A 72 8.98 -4.55 -9.30
CA LEU A 72 7.63 -5.09 -9.44
C LEU A 72 7.30 -5.40 -10.90
N ALA A 73 7.61 -4.49 -11.83
CA ALA A 73 7.41 -4.72 -13.26
C ALA A 73 8.16 -5.97 -13.76
N LEU A 74 9.40 -6.16 -13.31
CA LEU A 74 10.18 -7.35 -13.63
C LEU A 74 9.58 -8.65 -13.06
N LYS A 75 9.00 -8.60 -11.85
CA LYS A 75 8.30 -9.75 -11.26
C LYS A 75 7.03 -10.10 -12.02
N THR A 76 6.23 -9.10 -12.41
CA THR A 76 5.01 -9.31 -13.18
C THR A 76 5.32 -9.90 -14.55
N ALA A 77 6.36 -9.40 -15.25
CA ALA A 77 6.78 -9.92 -16.55
C ALA A 77 7.20 -11.40 -16.49
N ARG A 78 7.76 -11.86 -15.38
CA ARG A 78 8.15 -13.27 -15.18
C ARG A 78 6.95 -14.20 -14.94
N LEU A 79 5.83 -13.67 -14.46
CA LEU A 79 4.60 -14.45 -14.22
C LEU A 79 3.73 -14.59 -15.47
N THR A 80 3.97 -13.77 -16.49
CA THR A 80 3.25 -13.77 -17.77
C THR A 80 3.96 -14.55 -18.89
N CYS A 81 5.08 -15.23 -18.59
CA CYS A 81 5.80 -16.12 -19.51
C CYS A 81 5.53 -17.58 -19.17
#